data_AF-A0A7W4F530-F1
#
_entry.id   AF-A0A7W4F530-F1
#
_cell.length_a   1.000
_cell.length_b   1.000
_cell.length_c   1.000
_cell.angle_alpha   90.00
_cell.angle_beta   90.00
_cell.angle_gamma   90.00
#
_symmetry.space_group_name_H-M   'P 1'
#
loop_
_entity.id
_entity.type
_entity.pdbx_description
1 polymer ?
#
loop_
_entity_poly.entity_id
_entity_poly.type
_entity_poly.pdbx_seq_one_letter_code
_entity_poly.pdbx_strand_id
1 'polypeptide(L)' 'MPQQLEFFDIPSPCRGICQADDRGFCRGCLRSREERFGWMQMSDAQKRDVLRLCHQRFLRLQRANKQPEESQPEQPSLF' A
#
# COMPACT_ATOMS: atom_id res chain seq x y z
N MET A 1 19.47 -3.91 -26.48
CA MET A 1 18.18 -3.93 -25.75
C MET A 1 17.96 -2.54 -25.17
N PRO A 2 17.14 -1.68 -25.80
CA PRO A 2 16.91 -0.33 -25.31
C PRO A 2 16.21 -0.41 -23.95
N GLN A 3 16.93 -0.04 -22.90
CA GLN A 3 16.35 0.21 -21.59
C GLN A 3 15.53 1.47 -21.75
N GLN A 4 14.21 1.33 -21.86
CA GLN A 4 13.29 2.46 -21.87
C GLN A 4 13.54 3.24 -20.57
N LEU A 5 14.28 4.33 -20.69
CA LEU A 5 14.61 5.22 -19.59
C LEU A 5 13.29 5.89 -19.22
N GLU A 6 12.60 5.34 -18.22
CA GLU A 6 11.41 5.97 -17.66
C GLU A 6 11.86 7.28 -17.03
N PHE A 7 11.74 8.36 -17.79
CA PHE A 7 12.14 9.73 -17.46
C PHE A 7 11.27 10.39 -16.37
N PHE A 8 10.36 9.63 -15.74
CA PHE A 8 9.38 10.17 -14.82
C PHE A 8 9.76 9.84 -13.39
N ASP A 9 9.92 10.89 -12.59
CA ASP A 9 10.14 10.78 -11.16
C ASP A 9 9.00 10.00 -10.49
N ILE A 10 9.35 9.10 -9.57
CA ILE A 10 8.35 8.35 -8.81
C ILE A 10 7.69 9.28 -7.79
N PRO A 11 6.36 9.53 -7.90
CA PRO A 11 5.67 10.44 -7.00
C PRO A 11 5.60 9.87 -5.57
N SER A 12 5.63 10.76 -4.58
CA SER A 12 5.47 10.36 -3.19
C SER A 12 4.02 9.95 -2.89
N PRO A 13 3.77 8.81 -2.20
CA PRO A 13 2.41 8.37 -1.83
C PRO A 13 1.84 9.15 -0.62
N CYS A 14 2.45 10.28 -0.26
CA CYS A 14 2.12 11.01 0.97
C CYS A 14 0.76 11.71 0.84
N ARG A 15 -0.14 11.48 1.81
CA ARG A 15 -1.46 12.14 1.88
C ARG A 15 -1.51 13.29 2.88
N GLY A 16 -0.35 13.80 3.33
CA GLY A 16 -0.26 14.85 4.35
C GLY A 16 -0.56 14.40 5.79
N ILE A 17 -0.86 13.11 6.01
CA ILE A 17 -1.19 12.56 7.33
C ILE A 17 0.06 11.92 7.92
N CYS A 18 0.72 12.58 8.87
CA CYS A 18 1.97 12.11 9.46
C CYS A 18 1.76 11.43 10.83
N GLN A 19 0.72 10.59 10.96
CA GLN A 19 0.41 9.86 12.18
C GLN A 19 0.81 8.38 12.04
N ALA A 20 1.50 7.84 13.05
CA ALA A 20 1.85 6.43 13.10
C ALA A 20 0.71 5.61 13.71
N ASP A 21 0.53 4.40 13.20
CA ASP A 21 -0.32 3.38 13.78
C ASP A 21 0.44 2.59 14.87
N ASP A 22 -0.26 1.73 15.60
CA ASP A 22 0.32 0.89 16.66
C ASP A 22 1.44 -0.03 16.15
N ARG A 23 1.43 -0.32 14.84
CA ARG A 23 2.45 -1.13 14.13
C ARG A 23 3.62 -0.29 13.60
N GLY A 24 3.65 1.02 13.85
CA GLY A 24 4.73 1.92 13.41
C GLY A 24 4.65 2.38 11.95
N PHE A 25 3.53 2.13 11.26
CA PHE A 25 3.29 2.59 9.89
C PHE A 25 2.44 3.85 9.84
N CYS A 26 2.67 4.71 8.85
CA CYS A 26 1.83 5.90 8.64
C CYS A 26 0.38 5.50 8.31
N ARG A 27 -0.61 6.05 9.01
CA ARG A 27 -2.04 5.76 8.75
C ARG A 27 -2.52 6.16 7.36
N GLY A 28 -1.88 7.16 6.74
CA GLY A 28 -2.26 7.64 5.41
C GLY A 28 -1.56 6.94 4.24
N CYS A 29 -0.22 6.85 4.30
CA CYS A 29 0.59 6.31 3.20
C CYS A 29 1.20 4.93 3.47
N LEU A 30 1.02 4.38 4.68
CA LEU A 30 1.51 3.06 5.10
C LEU A 30 3.02 2.85 5.04
N ARG A 31 3.79 3.93 4.84
CA ARG A 31 5.24 3.92 4.97
C ARG A 31 5.68 3.82 6.43
N SER A 32 6.79 3.13 6.68
CA SER A 32 7.47 3.11 7.97
C SER A 32 8.11 4.48 8.28
N ARG A 33 8.61 4.67 9.50
CA ARG A 33 9.36 5.87 9.88
C ARG A 33 10.60 6.05 9.00
N GLU A 34 11.38 5.00 8.81
CA GLU A 34 12.60 5.00 8.00
C GLU A 34 12.30 5.31 6.52
N GLU A 35 11.26 4.69 5.96
CA GLU A 35 10.84 4.92 4.57
C GLU A 35 10.39 6.37 4.32
N ARG A 36 9.89 7.07 5.34
CA ARG A 36 9.52 8.49 5.23
C ARG A 36 10.74 9.40 5.21
N PHE A 37 11.66 9.22 6.16
CA PHE A 37 12.85 10.05 6.26
C PHE A 37 13.86 9.77 5.15
N GLY A 38 13.97 8.52 4.69
CA GLY A 38 14.90 8.12 3.64
C GLY A 38 14.40 8.36 2.21
N TRP A 39 13.15 8.77 2.00
CA TRP A 39 12.52 8.82 0.67
C TRP A 39 13.32 9.61 -0.39
N MET A 40 13.88 10.76 -0.02
CA MET A 40 14.65 11.62 -0.92
C MET A 40 16.02 11.00 -1.29
N GLN A 41 16.51 10.06 -0.50
CA GLN A 41 17.82 9.40 -0.69
C GLN A 41 17.67 8.02 -1.36
N MET A 42 16.45 7.54 -1.55
CA MET A 42 16.18 6.24 -2.16
C MET A 42 16.39 6.27 -3.67
N SER A 43 16.93 5.17 -4.22
CA SER A 43 16.93 4.92 -5.65
C SER A 43 15.52 4.65 -6.16
N ASP A 44 15.29 4.76 -7.45
CA ASP A 44 13.96 4.55 -8.01
C ASP A 44 13.47 3.10 -7.85
N ALA A 45 14.39 2.13 -7.87
CA ALA A 45 14.08 0.74 -7.52
C ALA A 45 13.56 0.64 -6.08
N GLN A 46 14.24 1.29 -5.12
CA GLN A 46 13.81 1.31 -3.72
C GLN A 46 12.46 2.01 -3.53
N LYS A 47 12.23 3.13 -4.21
CA LYS A 47 10.93 3.83 -4.17
C LYS A 47 9.80 2.94 -4.69
N ARG A 48 10.01 2.21 -5.79
CA ARG A 48 9.04 1.23 -6.34
C ARG A 48 8.76 0.11 -5.34
N ASP A 49 9.79 -0.40 -4.68
CA ASP A 49 9.64 -1.44 -3.66
C ASP A 49 8.85 -0.94 -2.44
N VAL A 50 9.12 0.27 -1.96
CA VAL A 50 8.36 0.90 -0.87
C VAL A 50 6.90 1.05 -1.26
N LEU A 51 6.60 1.50 -2.48
CA LEU A 51 5.23 1.60 -2.98
C LEU A 51 4.53 0.24 -3.05
N ARG A 52 5.23 -0.80 -3.54
CA ARG A 52 4.73 -2.19 -3.55
C ARG A 52 4.37 -2.65 -2.13
N LEU A 53 5.25 -2.42 -1.16
CA LEU A 53 5.04 -2.80 0.24
C LEU A 53 3.86 -2.03 0.85
N CYS A 54 3.74 -0.72 0.61
CA CYS A 54 2.61 0.07 1.07
C CYS A 54 1.28 -0.47 0.52
N HIS A 55 1.24 -0.83 -0.76
CA HIS A 55 0.07 -1.45 -1.37
C HIS A 55 -0.26 -2.81 -0.73
N GLN A 56 0.75 -3.65 -0.49
CA GLN A 56 0.53 -4.94 0.18
C GLN A 56 -0.01 -4.76 1.61
N ARG A 57 0.54 -3.81 2.37
CA ARG A 57 0.05 -3.45 3.72
C ARG A 57 -1.40 -2.98 3.65
N PHE A 58 -1.76 -2.17 2.65
CA PHE A 58 -3.14 -1.72 2.43
C PHE A 58 -4.11 -2.89 2.20
N LEU A 59 -3.76 -3.82 1.30
CA LEU A 59 -4.59 -4.99 1.03
C LEU A 59 -4.77 -5.88 2.26
N ARG A 60 -3.73 -6.03 3.10
CA ARG A 60 -3.83 -6.76 4.38
C ARG A 60 -4.80 -6.08 5.34
N LEU A 61 -4.75 -4.75 5.46
CA LEU A 61 -5.68 -3.99 6.28
C LEU A 61 -7.11 -4.10 5.75
N GLN A 62 -7.31 -4.00 4.43
CA GLN A 62 -8.62 -4.16 3.81
C GLN A 62 -9.20 -5.55 4.07
N ARG A 63 -8.40 -6.62 3.93
CA ARG A 63 -8.84 -7.99 4.22
C ARG A 63 -9.18 -8.19 5.71
N ALA A 64 -8.36 -7.66 6.61
CA ALA A 64 -8.64 -7.71 8.04
C ALA A 64 -9.95 -6.98 8.40
N ASN A 65 -10.29 -5.91 7.67
CA ASN A 65 -11.55 -5.20 7.82
C ASN A 65 -12.74 -5.89 7.12
N LYS A 66 -12.52 -6.86 6.21
CA LYS A 66 -13.55 -7.40 5.30
C LYS A 66 -14.21 -8.71 5.77
N GLN A 67 -13.89 -9.30 6.92
CA GLN A 67 -14.61 -10.50 7.37
C GLN A 67 -15.28 -10.38 8.74
N PRO A 68 -16.52 -10.91 8.92
CA PRO A 68 -17.29 -11.80 8.04
C PRO A 68 -18.70 -11.29 7.70
N GLU A 69 -18.93 -10.80 6.48
CA GLU A 69 -20.28 -10.74 5.88
C GLU A 69 -20.18 -11.15 4.41
N GLU A 70 -19.83 -12.42 4.19
CA GLU A 70 -20.23 -13.12 2.96
C GLU A 70 -21.43 -13.97 3.35
N SER A 71 -22.60 -13.31 3.37
CA SER A 71 -23.90 -13.97 3.32
C SER A 71 -23.90 -14.94 2.14
N GLN A 72 -24.14 -16.21 2.46
CA GLN A 72 -24.29 -17.30 1.50
C GLN A 72 -25.14 -16.84 0.31
N PRO A 73 -24.78 -17.17 -0.95
CA PRO A 73 -25.75 -17.07 -2.02
C PRO A 73 -26.81 -18.14 -1.73
N GLU A 74 -27.93 -17.73 -1.11
CA GLU A 74 -29.12 -18.57 -1.02
C GLU A 74 -29.58 -18.85 -2.44
N GLN A 75 -29.18 -19.99 -2.98
CA GLN A 75 -29.77 -20.52 -4.19
C GLN A 75 -31.20 -20.92 -3.83
N PRO A 76 -32.23 -20.31 -4.44
CA PRO A 76 -33.59 -20.76 -4.21
C PRO A 76 -33.70 -22.21 -4.69
N SER A 77 -34.17 -23.09 -3.82
CA SER A 77 -34.43 -24.49 -4.17
C SER A 77 -35.49 -24.53 -5.27
N LEU A 78 -35.12 -25.06 -6.43
CA LEU A 78 -36.06 -25.39 -7.49
C LEU A 78 -36.82 -26.66 -7.06
N PHE A 79 -37.90 -26.46 -6.32
CA PHE A 79 -39.05 -27.36 -6.29
C PHE A 79 -40.00 -27.01 -7.42
#